data_AF-D3SL40-F1
#
_entry.id   AF-D3SL40-F1
#
_cell.length_a   1.000
_cell.length_b   1.000
_cell.length_c   1.000
_cell.angle_alpha   90.00
_cell.angle_beta   90.00
_cell.angle_gamma   90.00
#
_symmetry.space_group_name_H-M   'P 1'
#
loop_
_entity.id
_entity.type
_entity.pdbx_description
1 polymer ?
#
loop_
_entity_poly.entity_id
_entity_poly.type
_entity_poly.pdbx_seq_one_letter_code
_entity_poly.pdbx_strand_id
1 'polypeptide(L)'
;MERVWILVVLSFMLAYSKEDGRVIFENACLRCHTENSSKPLRYLMEKYKGKAEEVKALARRCPWGKGLSDMEIDLVSRWLAGQR
;
A
#
# COMPACT_ATOMS: atom_id res chain seq x y z
N MET A 1 6.35 9.78 34.25
CA MET A 1 5.48 8.71 33.70
C MET A 1 4.71 9.14 32.45
N GLU A 2 4.38 10.43 32.26
CA GLU A 2 3.59 10.92 31.11
C GLU A 2 4.26 10.78 29.73
N ARG A 3 5.60 10.87 29.67
CA ARG A 3 6.35 10.71 28.41
C ARG A 3 6.29 9.30 27.82
N VAL A 4 6.06 8.29 28.66
CA VAL A 4 5.96 6.88 28.23
C VAL A 4 4.65 6.64 27.48
N TRP A 5 3.55 7.24 27.95
CA TRP A 5 2.24 7.14 27.30
C TRP A 5 2.24 7.78 25.90
N ILE A 6 2.90 8.92 25.73
CA ILE A 6 3.04 9.59 24.43
C ILE A 6 3.79 8.70 23.45
N LEU A 7 4.89 8.07 23.88
CA LEU A 7 5.68 7.17 23.03
C LEU A 7 4.92 5.88 22.68
N VAL A 8 4.11 5.35 23.60
CA VAL A 8 3.26 4.19 23.33
C VAL A 8 2.17 4.54 22.32
N VAL A 9 1.45 5.65 22.50
CA VAL A 9 0.41 6.09 21.56
C VAL A 9 0.98 6.37 20.17
N LEU A 10 2.15 7.01 20.06
CA LEU A 10 2.82 7.22 18.77
C LEU A 10 3.17 5.89 18.07
N SER A 11 3.63 4.90 18.83
CA SER A 11 4.01 3.60 18.30
C SER A 11 2.81 2.80 17.78
N PHE A 12 1.65 2.92 18.43
CA PHE A 12 0.40 2.30 17.98
C PHE A 12 -0.16 2.95 16.71
N MET A 13 -0.05 4.28 16.57
CA MET A 13 -0.49 5.00 15.36
C MET A 13 0.33 4.61 14.12
N LEU A 14 1.65 4.40 14.27
CA LEU A 14 2.54 3.98 13.19
C LEU A 14 2.33 2.53 12.74
N ALA A 15 1.76 1.67 13.60
CA ALA A 15 1.45 0.29 13.26
C ALA A 15 0.16 0.19 12.43
N TYR A 16 -0.84 1.03 12.72
CA TYR A 16 -2.12 1.07 11.99
C TYR A 16 -1.93 1.48 10.52
N SER A 17 -1.10 2.49 10.25
CA SER A 17 -0.84 2.95 8.87
C SER A 17 -0.18 1.89 7.98
N LYS A 18 0.41 0.84 8.57
CA LYS A 18 1.06 -0.25 7.83
C LYS A 18 0.05 -1.19 7.16
N GLU A 19 -1.17 -1.28 7.69
CA GLU A 19 -2.21 -2.15 7.12
C GLU A 19 -3.09 -1.43 6.09
N ASP A 20 -3.19 -0.10 6.12
CA ASP A 20 -4.09 0.65 5.23
C ASP A 20 -3.78 0.37 3.74
N GLY A 21 -2.51 0.34 3.36
CA GLY A 21 -2.10 0.00 2.00
C GLY A 21 -2.44 -1.44 1.58
N ARG A 22 -2.40 -2.40 2.53
CA ARG A 22 -2.82 -3.79 2.28
C ARG A 22 -4.32 -3.85 2.01
N VAL A 23 -5.12 -3.20 2.85
CA VAL A 23 -6.59 -3.19 2.73
C VAL A 23 -7.02 -2.57 1.40
N ILE A 24 -6.38 -1.48 0.98
CA ILE A 24 -6.64 -0.86 -0.33
C ILE A 24 -6.31 -1.85 -1.46
N PHE A 25 -5.17 -2.55 -1.38
CA PHE A 25 -4.80 -3.55 -2.39
C PHE A 25 -5.83 -4.68 -2.47
N GLU A 26 -6.23 -5.24 -1.34
CA GLU A 26 -7.22 -6.33 -1.27
C GLU A 26 -8.56 -5.93 -1.89
N ASN A 27 -9.01 -4.69 -1.64
CA ASN A 27 -10.29 -4.19 -2.13
C ASN A 27 -10.26 -3.74 -3.60
N ALA A 28 -9.19 -3.07 -4.04
CA ALA A 28 -9.16 -2.41 -5.35
C ALA A 28 -8.28 -3.13 -6.38
N CYS A 29 -7.22 -3.82 -5.96
CA CYS A 29 -6.20 -4.34 -6.87
C CYS A 29 -6.22 -5.87 -7.00
N LEU A 30 -6.58 -6.59 -5.94
CA LEU A 30 -6.49 -8.05 -5.87
C LEU A 30 -7.34 -8.75 -6.94
N ARG A 31 -8.47 -8.15 -7.34
CA ARG A 31 -9.33 -8.66 -8.43
C ARG A 31 -8.56 -8.96 -9.72
N CYS A 32 -7.51 -8.19 -10.01
CA CYS A 32 -6.69 -8.33 -11.22
C CYS A 32 -5.35 -8.99 -10.96
N HIS A 33 -4.92 -9.00 -9.70
CA HIS A 33 -3.61 -9.43 -9.26
C HIS A 33 -3.70 -10.66 -8.35
N THR A 34 -4.62 -11.57 -8.66
CA THR A 34 -4.74 -12.88 -8.02
C THR A 34 -3.51 -13.75 -8.32
N GLU A 35 -3.31 -14.81 -7.54
CA GLU A 35 -2.16 -15.74 -7.69
C GLU A 35 -2.05 -16.37 -9.08
N ASN A 36 -3.18 -16.57 -9.78
CA ASN A 36 -3.22 -17.14 -11.13
C ASN A 36 -3.16 -16.08 -12.25
N SER A 37 -3.06 -14.79 -11.91
CA SER A 37 -2.92 -13.72 -12.90
C SER A 37 -1.52 -13.71 -13.51
N SER A 38 -1.34 -13.00 -14.63
CA SER A 38 -0.01 -12.79 -15.22
C SER A 38 0.91 -11.92 -14.37
N LYS A 39 0.37 -11.22 -13.37
CA LYS A 39 1.08 -10.29 -12.48
C LYS A 39 0.51 -10.39 -11.06
N PRO A 40 0.71 -11.52 -10.35
CA PRO A 40 0.18 -11.69 -8.98
C PRO A 40 0.82 -10.71 -8.00
N LEU A 41 0.25 -10.54 -6.81
CA LEU A 41 0.79 -9.66 -5.76
C LEU A 41 2.30 -9.87 -5.53
N ARG A 42 2.76 -11.13 -5.42
CA ARG A 42 4.19 -11.44 -5.22
C ARG A 42 5.07 -10.84 -6.32
N TYR A 43 4.65 -10.99 -7.58
CA TYR A 43 5.36 -10.41 -8.72
C TYR A 43 5.42 -8.88 -8.62
N LEU A 44 4.31 -8.23 -8.22
CA LEU A 44 4.29 -6.77 -8.07
C LEU A 44 5.22 -6.29 -6.96
N MET A 45 5.19 -6.95 -5.80
CA MET A 45 6.06 -6.60 -4.66
C MET A 45 7.54 -6.77 -5.01
N GLU A 46 7.90 -7.83 -5.73
CA GLU A 46 9.28 -8.05 -6.19
C GLU A 46 9.70 -6.99 -7.23
N LYS A 47 8.85 -6.75 -8.23
CA LYS A 47 9.13 -5.81 -9.33
C LYS A 47 9.29 -4.37 -8.86
N TYR A 48 8.45 -3.94 -7.93
CA TYR A 48 8.36 -2.55 -7.48
C TYR A 48 8.95 -2.32 -6.08
N LYS A 49 9.75 -3.28 -5.57
CA LYS A 49 10.46 -3.12 -4.30
C LYS A 49 11.27 -1.82 -4.30
N GLY A 50 10.98 -0.94 -3.34
CA GLY A 50 11.63 0.37 -3.20
C GLY A 50 11.21 1.43 -4.23
N LYS A 51 10.14 1.20 -5.01
CA LYS A 51 9.74 2.05 -6.15
C LYS A 51 8.30 2.55 -6.05
N ALA A 52 7.91 3.15 -4.92
CA ALA A 52 6.53 3.61 -4.72
C ALA A 52 6.05 4.58 -5.82
N GLU A 53 6.90 5.49 -6.30
CA GLU A 53 6.51 6.44 -7.36
C GLU A 53 6.14 5.75 -8.69
N GLU A 54 6.79 4.64 -9.03
CA GLU A 54 6.41 3.82 -10.19
C GLU A 54 5.04 3.16 -9.98
N VAL A 55 4.75 2.72 -8.75
CA VAL A 55 3.44 2.15 -8.39
C VAL A 55 2.35 3.22 -8.44
N LYS A 56 2.61 4.45 -7.98
CA LYS A 56 1.67 5.58 -8.09
C LYS A 56 1.32 5.88 -9.54
N ALA A 57 2.33 5.96 -10.41
CA ALA A 57 2.14 6.21 -11.84
C ALA A 57 1.38 5.07 -12.53
N LEU A 58 1.54 3.82 -12.05
CA LEU A 58 0.75 2.68 -12.49
C LEU A 58 -0.70 2.78 -12.01
N ALA A 59 -0.92 3.03 -10.71
CA ALA A 59 -2.23 3.09 -10.08
C ALA A 59 -3.12 4.15 -10.75
N ARG A 60 -2.59 5.33 -11.05
CA ARG A 60 -3.31 6.40 -11.77
C ARG A 60 -3.79 6.01 -13.16
N ARG A 61 -3.14 5.05 -13.82
CA ARG A 61 -3.52 4.53 -15.14
C ARG A 61 -4.35 3.25 -15.06
N CYS A 62 -4.38 2.59 -13.90
CA CYS A 62 -5.15 1.38 -13.66
C CYS A 62 -6.64 1.72 -13.61
N PRO A 63 -7.52 0.99 -14.33
CA PRO A 63 -8.96 1.22 -14.26
C PRO A 63 -9.52 1.21 -12.83
N TRP A 64 -9.01 0.33 -11.97
CA TRP A 64 -9.42 0.25 -10.56
C TRP A 64 -8.66 1.21 -9.64
N GLY A 65 -7.51 1.74 -10.08
CA GLY A 65 -6.84 2.81 -9.37
C GLY A 65 -7.51 4.18 -9.57
N LYS A 66 -8.34 4.36 -10.60
CA LYS A 66 -9.11 5.60 -10.83
C LYS A 66 -10.17 5.87 -9.75
N GLY A 67 -10.60 4.85 -9.01
CA GLY A 67 -11.55 5.00 -7.91
C GLY A 67 -10.90 5.37 -6.57
N LEU A 68 -9.56 5.41 -6.51
CA LEU A 68 -8.81 5.73 -5.31
C LEU A 68 -8.46 7.22 -5.28
N SER A 69 -8.52 7.81 -4.10
CA SER A 69 -7.95 9.14 -3.83
C SER A 69 -6.42 9.14 -3.95
N ASP A 70 -5.81 10.32 -4.09
CA ASP A 70 -4.34 10.44 -4.11
C ASP A 70 -3.68 9.89 -2.83
N MET A 71 -4.35 10.00 -1.68
CA MET A 71 -3.88 9.43 -0.42
C MET A 71 -3.92 7.90 -0.46
N GLU A 72 -5.00 7.29 -0.93
CA GLU A 72 -5.09 5.83 -1.06
C GLU A 72 -4.06 5.29 -2.07
N ILE A 73 -3.84 6.03 -3.16
CA ILE A 73 -2.79 5.72 -4.13
C ILE A 73 -1.41 5.77 -3.46
N ASP A 74 -1.11 6.77 -2.62
CA ASP A 74 0.16 6.85 -1.89
C ASP A 74 0.32 5.67 -0.92
N LEU A 75 -0.70 5.37 -0.12
CA LEU A 75 -0.67 4.29 0.88
C LEU A 75 -0.43 2.92 0.24
N VAL A 76 -1.22 2.56 -0.78
CA VAL A 76 -1.05 1.27 -1.47
C VAL A 76 0.30 1.18 -2.19
N SER A 77 0.79 2.30 -2.74
CA SER A 77 2.05 2.33 -3.46
C SER A 77 3.25 2.13 -2.56
N ARG A 78 3.28 2.81 -1.41
CA ARG A 78 4.33 2.63 -0.40
C ARG A 78 4.30 1.22 0.19
N TRP A 79 3.12 0.73 0.56
CA TRP A 79 2.95 -0.62 1.08
C TRP A 79 3.46 -1.69 0.09
N LEU A 80 3.05 -1.60 -1.18
CA LEU A 80 3.46 -2.54 -2.22
C LEU A 80 4.97 -2.48 -2.50
N ALA A 81 5.56 -1.30 -2.42
CA ALA A 81 7.00 -1.10 -2.56
C ALA A 81 7.81 -1.48 -1.30
N GLY A 82 7.15 -1.80 -0.18
CA GLY A 82 7.80 -2.05 1.11
C GLY A 82 8.39 -0.80 1.76
N GLN A 83 7.88 0.38 1.43
CA GLN A 83 8.29 1.69 1.94
C GLN A 83 7.33 2.17 3.03
N ARG A 84 7.84 2.92 4.00
CA ARG A 84 7.08 3.52 5.12
C ARG A 84 6.81 5.00 4.81
#